data_AF-A0A1F7GDX2-F1
#
_entry.id   AF-A0A1F7GDX2-F1
#
_cell.length_a   1.000
_cell.length_b   1.000
_cell.length_c   1.000
_cell.angle_alpha   90.00
_cell.angle_beta   90.00
_cell.angle_gamma   90.00
#
_symmetry.space_group_name_H-M   'P 1'
#
loop_
_entity.id
_entity.type
_entity.pdbx_description
1 polymer ?
#
loop_
_entity_poly.entity_id
_entity_poly.type
_entity_poly.pdbx_seq_one_letter_code
_entity_poly.pdbx_strand_id
1 'polypeptide(L)'
;MLFASIYYVGRSHPHNLFHISLFFVLNLFILAGILINKIKATGNKLFLLTSLFIMLVAYPAYQRQEALTSVFKEKMRLFRLGSIFIPETKQVFGNKYQQEIDLINKNFPDSKILILSDDDSYLYYLLQKKNYLNFNPQILNFAKSDLNFSLGQLLDECPKKIVADCRLFNRCQYSHPVNQTYVYVQPYIFEKLSGDCNIRYEPEQCTSHLCIGSAR
;
A
#
# COMPACT_ATOMS: atom_id res chain seq x y z
N MET A 1 18.80 -13.70 6.75
CA MET A 1 18.92 -12.25 7.03
C MET A 1 19.13 -11.38 5.78
N LEU A 2 19.81 -11.84 4.72
CA LEU A 2 19.98 -11.08 3.47
C LEU A 2 18.69 -10.83 2.67
N PHE A 3 17.64 -11.64 2.84
CA PHE A 3 16.34 -11.45 2.17
C PHE A 3 15.42 -10.40 2.83
N ALA A 4 15.69 -9.99 4.07
CA ALA A 4 14.84 -9.04 4.80
C ALA A 4 15.14 -7.58 4.43
N SER A 5 16.38 -7.24 4.09
CA SER A 5 16.78 -5.88 3.69
C SER A 5 16.36 -5.51 2.26
N ILE A 6 16.03 -6.50 1.42
CA ILE A 6 15.48 -6.30 0.07
C ILE A 6 14.00 -5.90 0.12
N TYR A 7 13.28 -6.27 1.19
CA TYR A 7 11.84 -6.12 1.29
C TYR A 7 11.37 -4.76 1.83
N TYR A 8 12.28 -3.98 2.43
CA TYR A 8 11.91 -2.81 3.24
C TYR A 8 12.04 -1.45 2.55
N VAL A 9 12.60 -1.37 1.33
CA VAL A 9 12.74 -0.08 0.61
C VAL A 9 11.63 0.13 -0.44
N GLY A 10 10.72 -0.83 -0.63
CA GLY A 10 9.77 -0.85 -1.75
C GLY A 10 8.29 -1.00 -1.39
N ARG A 11 7.85 -0.68 -0.16
CA ARG A 11 6.46 -0.95 0.28
C ARG A 11 5.42 0.14 -0.06
N SER A 12 5.71 1.09 -0.95
CA SER A 12 4.74 2.14 -1.28
C SER A 12 4.55 2.44 -2.77
N HIS A 13 5.24 1.76 -3.70
CA HIS A 13 5.06 1.99 -5.14
C HIS A 13 5.10 0.67 -5.93
N PRO A 14 4.34 0.55 -7.05
CA PRO A 14 4.43 -0.60 -7.93
C PRO A 14 5.89 -0.80 -8.35
N HIS A 15 6.35 -2.05 -8.29
CA HIS A 15 7.72 -2.45 -8.52
C HIS A 15 8.23 -2.01 -9.90
N ASN A 16 8.79 -0.81 -9.98
CA ASN A 16 9.61 -0.42 -11.11
C ASN A 16 10.93 -1.20 -11.01
N LEU A 17 11.46 -1.65 -12.16
CA LEU A 17 12.78 -2.29 -12.31
C LEU A 17 13.95 -1.47 -11.70
N PHE A 18 13.70 -0.24 -11.27
CA PHE A 18 14.63 0.64 -10.57
C PHE A 18 14.93 0.23 -9.11
N HIS A 19 14.15 -0.68 -8.52
CA HIS A 19 14.34 -1.15 -7.14
C HIS A 19 15.03 -2.52 -7.01
N ILE A 20 15.77 -2.97 -8.03
CA ILE A 20 16.65 -4.13 -7.87
C ILE A 20 17.77 -3.74 -6.90
N SER A 21 17.91 -4.47 -5.79
CA SER A 21 18.96 -4.23 -4.79
C SER A 21 20.33 -4.21 -5.46
N LEU A 22 21.12 -3.17 -5.16
CA LEU A 22 22.48 -2.98 -5.66
C LEU A 22 23.36 -4.23 -5.42
N PHE A 23 23.06 -4.97 -4.36
CA PHE A 23 23.73 -6.23 -4.02
C PHE A 23 23.44 -7.36 -5.00
N PHE A 24 22.22 -7.49 -5.55
CA PHE A 24 21.94 -8.51 -6.57
C PHE A 24 22.67 -8.21 -7.87
N VAL A 25 22.67 -6.93 -8.27
CA VAL A 25 23.38 -6.47 -9.46
C VAL A 25 24.88 -6.74 -9.30
N LEU A 26 25.45 -6.38 -8.14
CA LEU A 26 26.87 -6.65 -7.83
C LEU A 26 27.20 -8.15 -7.87
N ASN A 27 26.39 -9.00 -7.22
CA ASN A 27 26.62 -10.45 -7.23
C ASN A 27 26.54 -11.03 -8.65
N LEU A 28 25.63 -10.52 -9.49
CA LEU A 28 25.50 -10.95 -10.87
C LEU A 28 26.72 -10.54 -11.71
N PHE A 29 27.27 -9.34 -11.49
CA PHE A 29 28.53 -8.91 -12.12
C PHE A 29 29.74 -9.73 -11.67
N ILE A 30 29.84 -10.07 -10.38
CA ILE A 30 30.91 -10.93 -9.85
C ILE A 30 30.83 -12.32 -10.48
N LEU A 31 29.63 -12.92 -10.51
CA LEU A 31 29.41 -14.24 -11.09
C LEU A 31 29.72 -14.25 -12.60
N ALA A 32 29.27 -13.21 -13.32
CA ALA A 32 29.58 -13.01 -14.73
C ALA A 32 31.09 -12.89 -14.95
N GLY A 33 31.80 -12.13 -14.12
CA GLY A 33 33.26 -11.98 -14.19
C GLY A 33 34.01 -13.31 -14.03
N ILE A 34 33.59 -14.14 -13.08
CA ILE A 34 34.18 -15.48 -12.87
C ILE A 34 33.91 -16.39 -14.08
N LEU A 35 32.71 -16.36 -14.64
CA LEU A 35 32.33 -17.16 -15.81
C LEU A 35 33.07 -16.72 -17.07
N ILE A 36 33.20 -15.41 -17.30
CA ILE A 36 33.88 -14.82 -18.44
C ILE A 36 35.36 -15.25 -18.51
N ASN A 37 36.01 -15.37 -17.36
CA ASN A 37 37.41 -15.83 -17.28
C ASN A 37 37.59 -17.32 -17.59
N LYS A 38 36.53 -18.12 -17.54
CA LYS A 38 36.57 -19.55 -17.90
C LYS A 38 36.32 -19.82 -19.39
N ILE A 39 35.81 -18.83 -20.14
CA ILE A 39 35.51 -18.98 -21.56
C ILE A 39 36.77 -18.69 -22.38
N LYS A 40 37.31 -19.72 -23.04
CA LYS A 40 38.52 -19.62 -23.89
C LYS A 40 38.24 -18.97 -25.26
N ALA A 41 37.03 -19.11 -25.80
CA ALA A 41 36.69 -18.63 -27.13
C ALA A 41 36.34 -17.12 -27.12
N THR A 42 37.10 -16.33 -27.87
CA THR A 42 36.97 -14.86 -27.93
C THR A 42 35.60 -14.39 -28.42
N GLY A 43 35.00 -15.12 -29.38
CA GLY A 43 33.67 -14.80 -29.92
C GLY A 43 32.55 -14.95 -28.88
N ASN A 44 32.55 -16.04 -28.12
CA ASN A 44 31.53 -16.29 -27.08
C ASN A 44 31.66 -15.29 -25.92
N LYS A 45 32.91 -14.91 -25.59
CA LYS A 45 33.19 -13.87 -24.60
C LYS A 45 32.65 -12.51 -25.02
N LEU A 46 32.84 -12.13 -26.28
CA LEU A 46 32.31 -10.89 -26.84
C LEU A 46 30.78 -10.88 -26.84
N PHE A 47 30.14 -11.97 -27.30
CA PHE A 47 28.69 -12.09 -27.32
C PHE A 47 28.07 -11.95 -25.92
N LEU A 48 28.66 -12.63 -24.91
CA LEU A 48 28.17 -12.57 -23.54
C LEU A 48 28.31 -11.17 -22.93
N LEU A 49 29.43 -10.48 -23.19
CA LEU A 49 29.63 -9.10 -22.75
C LEU A 49 28.63 -8.13 -23.40
N THR A 50 28.39 -8.26 -24.71
CA THR A 50 27.42 -7.45 -25.43
C THR A 50 26.00 -7.68 -24.91
N SER A 51 25.63 -8.94 -24.66
CA SER A 51 24.32 -9.29 -24.09
C SER A 51 24.12 -8.69 -22.69
N LEU A 52 25.12 -8.82 -21.81
CA LEU A 52 25.11 -8.22 -20.47
C LEU A 52 25.01 -6.69 -20.53
N PHE A 53 25.73 -6.05 -21.44
CA PHE A 53 25.64 -4.60 -21.65
C PHE A 53 24.23 -4.17 -22.08
N ILE A 54 23.62 -4.89 -23.03
CA ILE A 54 22.26 -4.57 -23.48
C ILE A 54 21.26 -4.73 -22.34
N MET A 55 21.29 -5.87 -21.60
CA MET A 55 20.34 -6.14 -20.53
C MET A 55 20.50 -5.24 -19.31
N LEU A 56 21.73 -4.92 -18.90
CA LEU A 56 22.00 -4.24 -17.63
C LEU A 56 22.20 -2.73 -17.78
N VAL A 57 22.53 -2.25 -18.98
CA VAL A 57 22.82 -0.83 -19.23
C VAL A 57 21.84 -0.23 -20.23
N ALA A 58 21.83 -0.74 -21.47
CA ALA A 58 21.07 -0.10 -22.55
C ALA A 58 19.55 -0.17 -22.32
N TYR A 59 19.02 -1.36 -22.01
CA TYR A 59 17.59 -1.56 -21.79
C TYR A 59 17.07 -0.78 -20.56
N PRO A 60 17.73 -0.82 -19.38
CA PRO A 60 17.32 0.00 -18.24
C PRO A 60 17.44 1.50 -18.52
N ALA A 61 18.46 1.95 -19.26
CA ALA A 61 18.60 3.36 -19.64
C ALA A 61 17.44 3.84 -20.53
N TYR A 62 17.06 3.03 -21.53
CA TYR A 62 15.91 3.31 -22.38
C TYR A 62 14.61 3.40 -21.56
N GLN A 63 14.36 2.42 -20.68
CA GLN A 63 13.18 2.46 -19.80
C GLN A 63 13.18 3.67 -18.86
N ARG A 64 14.34 4.07 -18.33
CA ARG A 64 14.46 5.30 -17.50
C ARG A 64 14.07 6.54 -18.30
N GLN A 65 14.54 6.65 -19.54
CA GLN A 65 14.23 7.79 -20.38
C GLN A 65 12.72 7.89 -20.66
N GLU A 66 12.08 6.76 -20.96
CA GLU A 66 10.63 6.71 -21.17
C GLU A 66 9.86 7.12 -19.90
N ALA A 67 10.22 6.55 -18.75
CA ALA A 67 9.60 6.87 -17.47
C ALA A 67 9.77 8.36 -17.10
N LEU A 68 10.98 8.89 -17.23
CA LEU A 68 11.26 10.31 -16.96
C LEU A 68 10.48 11.22 -17.91
N THR A 69 10.37 10.85 -19.19
CA THR A 69 9.60 11.61 -20.17
C THR A 69 8.12 11.61 -19.83
N SER A 70 7.57 10.47 -19.40
CA SER A 70 6.18 10.36 -18.95
C SER A 70 5.90 11.25 -17.73
N VAL A 71 6.74 11.15 -16.70
CA VAL A 71 6.62 11.98 -15.49
C VAL A 71 6.75 13.46 -15.84
N PHE A 72 7.70 13.82 -16.70
CA PHE A 72 7.89 15.22 -17.11
C PHE A 72 6.68 15.76 -17.88
N LYS A 73 6.13 14.99 -18.84
CA LYS A 73 4.91 15.37 -19.57
C LYS A 73 3.74 15.60 -18.60
N GLU A 74 3.57 14.73 -17.62
CA GLU A 74 2.49 14.85 -16.64
C GLU A 74 2.68 16.06 -15.73
N LYS A 75 3.90 16.31 -15.23
CA LYS A 75 4.21 17.53 -14.46
C LYS A 75 3.97 18.80 -15.28
N MET A 76 4.31 18.81 -16.56
CA MET A 76 4.03 19.94 -17.45
C MET A 76 2.54 20.14 -17.71
N ARG A 77 1.76 19.06 -17.82
CA ARG A 77 0.30 19.12 -17.91
C ARG A 77 -0.30 19.74 -16.65
N LEU A 78 0.10 19.27 -15.48
CA LEU A 78 -0.35 19.79 -14.18
C LEU A 78 0.06 21.25 -13.95
N PHE A 79 1.26 21.64 -14.40
CA PHE A 79 1.71 23.03 -14.39
C PHE A 79 0.79 23.95 -15.19
N ARG A 80 0.42 23.55 -16.42
CA ARG A 80 -0.50 24.33 -17.27
C ARG A 80 -1.89 24.46 -16.66
N LEU A 81 -2.33 23.48 -15.88
CA LEU A 81 -3.62 23.47 -15.18
C LEU A 81 -3.57 24.17 -13.81
N GLY A 82 -2.45 24.81 -13.44
CA GLY A 82 -2.29 25.46 -12.13
C GLY A 82 -2.31 24.50 -10.93
N SER A 83 -2.17 23.19 -11.18
CA SER A 83 -2.35 22.12 -10.19
C SER A 83 -1.05 21.43 -9.80
N ILE A 84 0.12 22.05 -10.07
CA ILE A 84 1.45 21.44 -9.87
C ILE A 84 1.74 21.06 -8.41
N PHE A 85 1.14 21.76 -7.45
CA PHE A 85 1.31 21.50 -6.02
C PHE A 85 0.29 20.51 -5.44
N ILE A 86 -0.66 20.03 -6.24
CA ILE A 86 -1.59 19.01 -5.79
C ILE A 86 -0.85 17.66 -5.82
N PRO A 87 -0.74 16.96 -4.68
CA PRO A 87 -0.12 15.63 -4.67
C PRO A 87 -0.88 14.68 -5.60
N GLU A 88 -0.16 13.93 -6.44
CA GLU A 88 -0.75 12.93 -7.34
C GLU A 88 -1.59 11.89 -6.58
N THR A 89 -1.15 11.55 -5.36
CA THR A 89 -1.90 10.70 -4.44
C THR A 89 -3.30 11.26 -4.18
N LYS A 90 -3.45 12.56 -3.96
CA LYS A 90 -4.76 13.18 -3.72
C LYS A 90 -5.67 13.09 -4.94
N GLN A 91 -5.13 13.20 -6.15
CA GLN A 91 -5.93 13.07 -7.39
C GLN A 91 -6.34 11.61 -7.66
N VAL A 92 -5.39 10.68 -7.57
CA VAL A 92 -5.63 9.26 -7.88
C VAL A 92 -6.54 8.63 -6.82
N PHE A 93 -6.22 8.82 -5.54
CA PHE A 93 -7.02 8.25 -4.46
C PHE A 93 -8.32 9.00 -4.22
N GLY A 94 -8.34 10.32 -4.44
CA GLY A 94 -9.57 11.11 -4.35
C GLY A 94 -10.63 10.60 -5.32
N ASN A 95 -10.26 10.33 -6.58
CA ASN A 95 -11.20 9.80 -7.56
C ASN A 95 -11.63 8.36 -7.24
N LYS A 96 -10.71 7.51 -6.77
CA LYS A 96 -11.03 6.11 -6.44
C LYS A 96 -11.97 6.00 -5.24
N TYR A 97 -11.72 6.76 -4.18
CA TYR A 97 -12.44 6.67 -2.91
C TYR A 97 -13.50 7.77 -2.74
N GLN A 98 -13.90 8.47 -3.79
CA GLN A 98 -14.81 9.61 -3.66
C GLN A 98 -16.13 9.19 -2.99
N GLN A 99 -16.70 8.05 -3.38
CA GLN A 99 -17.96 7.55 -2.81
C GLN A 99 -17.79 7.16 -1.33
N GLU A 100 -16.66 6.55 -0.98
CA GLU A 100 -16.31 6.19 0.39
C GLU A 100 -16.12 7.44 1.25
N ILE A 101 -15.43 8.46 0.74
CA ILE A 101 -15.22 9.74 1.42
C ILE A 101 -16.57 10.40 1.71
N ASP A 102 -17.46 10.45 0.72
CA ASP A 102 -18.78 11.05 0.87
C ASP A 102 -19.65 10.26 1.87
N LEU A 103 -19.62 8.92 1.80
CA LEU A 103 -20.31 8.05 2.74
C LEU A 103 -19.84 8.27 4.18
N ILE A 104 -18.53 8.35 4.39
CA ILE A 104 -17.92 8.51 5.71
C ILE A 104 -18.23 9.90 6.27
N ASN A 105 -18.05 10.96 5.49
CA ASN A 105 -18.33 12.33 5.95
C ASN A 105 -19.80 12.53 6.32
N LYS A 106 -20.73 11.87 5.61
CA LYS A 106 -22.16 11.90 5.94
C LYS A 106 -22.49 11.22 7.26
N ASN A 107 -21.80 10.13 7.60
CA ASN A 107 -22.12 9.29 8.75
C ASN A 107 -21.27 9.56 10.00
N PHE A 108 -20.11 10.20 9.84
CA PHE A 108 -19.16 10.52 10.91
C PHE A 108 -18.83 12.01 10.91
N PRO A 109 -19.62 12.85 11.62
CA PRO A 109 -19.28 14.25 11.81
C PRO A 109 -18.04 14.41 12.71
N ASP A 110 -17.74 13.42 13.54
CA ASP A 110 -16.64 13.47 14.51
C ASP A 110 -15.25 13.55 13.87
N SER A 111 -14.32 14.14 14.61
CA SER A 111 -12.92 14.27 14.20
C SER A 111 -12.12 12.97 14.33
N LYS A 112 -12.61 12.00 15.11
CA LYS A 112 -12.02 10.67 15.30
C LYS A 112 -12.95 9.59 14.76
N ILE A 113 -12.36 8.56 14.16
CA ILE A 113 -13.07 7.48 13.47
C ILE A 113 -12.17 6.24 13.47
N LEU A 114 -12.78 5.06 13.55
CA LEU A 114 -12.12 3.80 13.25
C LEU A 114 -12.44 3.36 11.82
N ILE A 115 -11.38 3.20 11.02
CA ILE A 115 -11.43 2.61 9.68
C ILE A 115 -10.67 1.28 9.69
N LEU A 116 -11.39 0.19 9.46
CA LEU A 116 -10.85 -1.16 9.28
C LEU A 116 -10.80 -1.49 7.79
N SER A 117 -9.67 -1.22 7.13
CA SER A 117 -9.49 -1.40 5.69
C SER A 117 -8.01 -1.59 5.37
N ASP A 118 -7.69 -2.26 4.25
CA ASP A 118 -6.31 -2.37 3.75
C ASP A 118 -5.75 -1.02 3.25
N ASP A 119 -6.63 -0.07 2.90
CA ASP A 119 -6.28 1.28 2.44
C ASP A 119 -6.52 2.37 3.49
N ASP A 120 -6.60 2.00 4.76
CA ASP A 120 -6.95 2.92 5.85
C ASP A 120 -6.08 4.19 5.88
N SER A 121 -4.79 4.06 5.59
CA SER A 121 -3.83 5.17 5.55
C SER A 121 -4.19 6.22 4.50
N TYR A 122 -4.63 5.77 3.32
CA TYR A 122 -5.08 6.67 2.26
C TYR A 122 -6.41 7.32 2.63
N LEU A 123 -7.34 6.54 3.21
CA LEU A 123 -8.63 7.05 3.65
C LEU A 123 -8.48 8.12 4.74
N TYR A 124 -7.64 7.89 5.76
CA TYR A 124 -7.35 8.91 6.77
C TYR A 124 -6.69 10.16 6.18
N TYR A 125 -5.76 10.00 5.24
CA TYR A 125 -5.13 11.13 4.55
C TYR A 125 -6.15 11.99 3.80
N LEU A 126 -7.11 11.37 3.10
CA LEU A 126 -8.13 12.07 2.32
C LEU A 126 -9.21 12.71 3.20
N LEU A 127 -9.64 12.01 4.26
CA LEU A 127 -10.69 12.46 5.18
C LEU A 127 -10.22 13.53 6.15
N GLN A 128 -8.91 13.65 6.38
CA GLN A 128 -8.32 14.51 7.41
C GLN A 128 -8.87 14.26 8.82
N LYS A 129 -9.29 13.02 9.08
CA LYS A 129 -9.78 12.57 10.40
C LYS A 129 -8.67 11.85 11.16
N LYS A 130 -8.75 11.87 12.49
CA LYS A 130 -7.82 11.18 13.38
C LYS A 130 -8.22 9.71 13.52
N ASN A 131 -7.22 8.82 13.51
CA ASN A 131 -7.43 7.41 13.81
C ASN A 131 -7.75 7.23 15.29
N TYR A 132 -8.74 6.39 15.58
CA TYR A 132 -9.13 6.02 16.94
C TYR A 132 -8.11 5.08 17.60
N LEU A 133 -7.33 4.34 16.81
CA LEU A 133 -6.28 3.44 17.30
C LEU A 133 -5.05 4.25 17.76
N ASN A 134 -4.45 3.86 18.89
CA ASN A 134 -3.23 4.48 19.42
C ASN A 134 -2.04 4.35 18.46
N PHE A 135 -1.98 3.22 17.76
CA PHE A 135 -1.08 2.96 16.65
C PHE A 135 -1.80 2.05 15.66
N ASN A 136 -1.43 2.07 14.37
CA ASN A 136 -2.12 1.28 13.35
C ASN A 136 -1.58 -0.16 13.25
N PRO A 137 -2.33 -1.18 13.71
CA PRO A 137 -1.89 -2.57 13.64
C PRO A 137 -2.11 -3.18 12.25
N GLN A 138 -2.81 -2.48 11.34
CA GLN A 138 -3.21 -3.01 10.03
C GLN A 138 -2.08 -3.08 9.01
N ILE A 139 -0.93 -2.44 9.29
CA ILE A 139 0.19 -2.30 8.34
C ILE A 139 1.36 -3.24 8.64
N LEU A 140 1.46 -3.80 9.86
CA LEU A 140 2.60 -4.65 10.26
C LEU A 140 2.13 -5.98 10.87
N ASN A 141 3.00 -6.98 10.82
CA ASN A 141 2.80 -8.26 11.53
C ASN A 141 3.07 -8.02 13.02
N PHE A 142 2.05 -8.18 13.86
CA PHE A 142 2.14 -7.87 15.28
C PHE A 142 1.84 -9.05 16.19
N ALA A 143 2.39 -9.02 17.40
CA ALA A 143 2.05 -9.94 18.47
C ALA A 143 0.72 -9.52 19.12
N LYS A 144 0.04 -10.46 19.80
CA LYS A 144 -1.25 -10.24 20.47
C LYS A 144 -1.21 -9.10 21.51
N SER A 145 -0.07 -8.91 22.17
CA SER A 145 0.19 -7.80 23.11
C SER A 145 0.07 -6.44 22.46
N ASP A 146 0.58 -6.30 21.23
CA ASP A 146 0.59 -5.05 20.51
C ASP A 146 -0.85 -4.71 20.09
N LEU A 147 -1.62 -5.70 19.61
CA LEU A 147 -3.02 -5.50 19.27
C LEU A 147 -3.84 -4.97 20.46
N ASN A 148 -3.64 -5.52 21.66
CA ASN A 148 -4.30 -5.03 22.87
C ASN A 148 -3.91 -3.58 23.19
N PHE A 149 -2.63 -3.22 23.04
CA PHE A 149 -2.17 -1.84 23.26
C PHE A 149 -2.75 -0.85 22.23
N SER A 150 -2.89 -1.27 20.97
CA SER A 150 -3.49 -0.48 19.89
C SER A 150 -4.95 -0.14 20.20
N LEU A 151 -5.68 -1.15 20.68
CA LEU A 151 -7.11 -1.08 20.92
C LEU A 151 -7.48 -0.47 22.27
N GLY A 152 -6.53 -0.27 23.20
CA GLY A 152 -6.81 0.11 24.60
C GLY A 152 -7.88 1.19 24.76
N GLN A 153 -7.66 2.41 24.23
CA GLN A 153 -8.64 3.50 24.32
C GLN A 153 -9.97 3.19 23.61
N LEU A 154 -9.91 2.36 22.57
CA LEU A 154 -11.07 2.00 21.75
C LEU A 154 -11.98 0.99 22.46
N LEU A 155 -11.39 0.09 23.26
CA LEU A 155 -12.12 -0.86 24.08
C LEU A 155 -12.77 -0.22 25.30
N ASP A 156 -12.22 0.89 25.80
CA ASP A 156 -12.85 1.65 26.89
C ASP A 156 -14.08 2.44 26.40
N GLU A 157 -14.01 3.00 25.19
CA GLU A 157 -15.06 3.85 24.64
C GLU A 157 -16.13 3.09 23.84
N CYS A 158 -15.80 1.91 23.30
CA CYS A 158 -16.68 1.04 22.52
C CYS A 158 -17.55 1.78 21.48
N PRO A 159 -16.96 2.16 20.33
CA PRO A 159 -17.59 3.07 19.39
C PRO A 159 -18.89 2.50 18.79
N LYS A 160 -19.98 3.28 18.84
CA LYS A 160 -21.27 2.83 18.30
C LYS A 160 -21.31 2.70 16.78
N LYS A 161 -20.39 3.36 16.07
CA LYS A 161 -20.25 3.26 14.62
C LYS A 161 -18.79 3.09 14.24
N ILE A 162 -18.54 2.27 13.23
CA ILE A 162 -17.22 2.05 12.64
C ILE A 162 -17.31 2.01 11.12
N VAL A 163 -16.19 2.25 10.45
CA VAL A 163 -16.05 2.01 9.02
C VAL A 163 -15.24 0.74 8.84
N ALA A 164 -15.75 -0.19 8.04
CA ALA A 164 -15.09 -1.48 7.84
C ALA A 164 -15.17 -1.90 6.36
N ASP A 165 -14.18 -2.67 5.91
CA ASP A 165 -14.18 -3.31 4.60
C ASP A 165 -15.47 -4.11 4.37
N CYS A 166 -16.05 -3.99 3.17
CA CYS A 166 -17.31 -4.65 2.84
C CYS A 166 -17.27 -6.19 3.00
N ARG A 167 -16.08 -6.80 2.94
CA ARG A 167 -15.86 -8.23 3.17
C ARG A 167 -16.17 -8.63 4.61
N LEU A 168 -15.92 -7.77 5.59
CA LEU A 168 -16.19 -8.05 7.02
C LEU A 168 -17.68 -8.23 7.31
N PHE A 169 -18.54 -7.64 6.48
CA PHE A 169 -19.99 -7.78 6.58
C PHE A 169 -20.59 -8.72 5.53
N ASN A 170 -19.76 -9.49 4.81
CA ASN A 170 -20.18 -10.36 3.70
C ASN A 170 -21.02 -9.62 2.63
N ARG A 171 -20.76 -8.33 2.40
CA ARG A 171 -21.45 -7.52 1.39
C ARG A 171 -20.75 -7.53 0.03
N CYS A 172 -19.48 -7.92 0.00
CA CYS A 172 -18.69 -8.08 -1.21
C CYS A 172 -17.74 -9.27 -1.07
N GLN A 173 -17.32 -9.85 -2.20
CA GLN A 173 -16.31 -10.92 -2.21
C GLN A 173 -14.88 -10.34 -2.20
N TYR A 174 -14.68 -9.17 -2.82
CA TYR A 174 -13.37 -8.54 -2.91
C TYR A 174 -13.52 -7.02 -3.00
N SER A 175 -12.70 -6.29 -2.23
CA SER A 175 -12.73 -4.82 -2.14
C SER A 175 -11.63 -4.14 -2.97
N HIS A 176 -10.92 -4.84 -3.85
CA HIS A 176 -9.88 -4.28 -4.74
C HIS A 176 -9.01 -3.16 -4.11
N PRO A 177 -8.29 -3.42 -3.01
CA PRO A 177 -7.51 -2.38 -2.34
C PRO A 177 -6.35 -1.90 -3.19
N VAL A 178 -5.88 -0.65 -2.97
CA VAL A 178 -4.65 -0.17 -3.66
C VAL A 178 -3.41 -0.78 -3.03
N ASN A 179 -3.35 -0.82 -1.71
CA ASN A 179 -2.32 -1.54 -0.99
C ASN A 179 -2.80 -2.97 -0.73
N GLN A 180 -2.17 -3.94 -1.39
CA GLN A 180 -2.29 -5.32 -0.97
C GLN A 180 -1.40 -5.52 0.27
N THR A 181 -1.99 -5.41 1.44
CA THR A 181 -1.35 -5.84 2.69
C THR A 181 -1.10 -7.36 2.60
N TYR A 182 0.08 -7.79 3.02
CA TYR A 182 0.44 -9.21 3.00
C TYR A 182 -0.35 -10.04 4.02
N VAL A 183 -0.98 -9.39 5.01
CA VAL A 183 -1.75 -10.03 6.08
C VAL A 183 -3.06 -9.27 6.28
N TYR A 184 -4.17 -9.97 6.09
CA TYR A 184 -5.52 -9.46 6.28
C TYR A 184 -5.92 -9.58 7.75
N VAL A 185 -5.56 -8.57 8.56
CA VAL A 185 -5.72 -8.58 10.03
C VAL A 185 -7.05 -8.00 10.51
N GLN A 186 -7.78 -7.30 9.63
CA GLN A 186 -9.02 -6.60 9.93
C GLN A 186 -10.12 -7.49 10.55
N PRO A 187 -10.32 -8.76 10.13
CA PRO A 187 -11.27 -9.65 10.78
C PRO A 187 -10.97 -9.86 12.27
N TYR A 188 -9.69 -10.05 12.62
CA TYR A 188 -9.28 -10.25 14.01
C TYR A 188 -9.54 -9.01 14.88
N ILE A 189 -9.29 -7.82 14.33
CA ILE A 189 -9.58 -6.55 15.01
C ILE A 189 -11.09 -6.41 15.22
N PHE A 190 -11.88 -6.70 14.17
CA PHE A 190 -13.33 -6.61 14.19
C PHE A 190 -13.97 -7.58 15.20
N GLU A 191 -13.53 -8.84 15.21
CA GLU A 191 -14.01 -9.86 16.16
C GLU A 191 -13.64 -9.50 17.60
N LYS A 192 -12.39 -9.09 17.84
CA LYS A 192 -11.94 -8.69 19.16
C LYS A 192 -12.70 -7.47 19.68
N LEU A 193 -12.91 -6.47 18.84
CA LEU A 193 -13.70 -5.29 19.20
C LEU A 193 -15.15 -5.65 19.53
N SER A 194 -15.78 -6.49 18.69
CA SER A 194 -17.17 -6.92 18.90
C SER A 194 -17.32 -7.73 20.19
N GLY A 195 -16.36 -8.62 20.46
CA GLY A 195 -16.33 -9.47 21.65
C GLY A 195 -16.08 -8.70 22.93
N ASP A 196 -15.01 -7.90 22.99
CA ASP A 196 -14.61 -7.17 24.20
C ASP A 196 -15.63 -6.07 24.55
N CYS A 197 -16.28 -5.44 23.56
CA CYS A 197 -17.35 -4.47 23.78
C CYS A 197 -18.75 -5.09 23.94
N ASN A 198 -18.91 -6.39 23.72
CA ASN A 198 -20.22 -7.06 23.66
C ASN A 198 -21.23 -6.35 22.71
N ILE A 199 -20.75 -5.92 21.55
CA ILE A 199 -21.52 -5.22 20.52
C ILE A 199 -21.54 -6.06 19.25
N ARG A 200 -22.70 -6.14 18.59
CA ARG A 200 -22.77 -6.69 17.24
C ARG A 200 -22.87 -5.56 16.22
N TYR A 201 -21.82 -5.36 15.44
CA TYR A 201 -21.86 -4.41 14.34
C TYR A 201 -22.61 -5.00 13.15
N GLU A 202 -23.61 -4.27 12.66
CA GLU A 202 -24.34 -4.61 11.44
C GLU A 202 -24.17 -3.52 10.38
N PRO A 203 -24.12 -3.88 9.08
CA PRO A 203 -23.94 -2.91 8.01
C PRO A 203 -25.20 -2.06 7.83
N GLU A 204 -25.07 -0.74 7.98
CA GLU A 204 -26.15 0.23 7.76
C GLU A 204 -26.17 0.71 6.30
N GLN A 205 -25.00 1.12 5.78
CA GLN A 205 -24.82 1.60 4.41
C GLN A 205 -23.48 1.10 3.86
N CYS A 206 -23.44 0.70 2.59
CA CYS A 206 -22.25 0.15 1.96
C CYS A 206 -22.01 0.75 0.57
N THR A 207 -20.74 0.82 0.21
CA THR A 207 -20.19 1.05 -1.14
C THR A 207 -19.60 -0.25 -1.66
N SER A 208 -18.91 -0.21 -2.81
CA SER A 208 -18.16 -1.35 -3.33
C SER A 208 -16.94 -1.71 -2.48
N HIS A 209 -16.44 -0.80 -1.64
CA HIS A 209 -15.21 -0.99 -0.86
C HIS A 209 -15.44 -1.02 0.65
N LEU A 210 -16.30 -0.13 1.17
CA LEU A 210 -16.49 0.06 2.61
C LEU A 210 -17.96 0.03 3.01
N CYS A 211 -18.21 -0.34 4.26
CA CYS A 211 -19.50 -0.27 4.92
C CYS A 211 -19.40 0.53 6.21
N ILE A 212 -20.47 1.24 6.54
CA ILE A 212 -20.73 1.77 7.87
C ILE A 212 -21.34 0.65 8.72
N GLY A 213 -20.62 0.22 9.74
CA GLY A 213 -21.11 -0.69 10.76
C GLY A 213 -21.69 0.08 11.93
N SER A 214 -22.92 -0.22 12.34
CA SER A 214 -23.54 0.34 13.54
C SER A 214 -23.74 -0.75 14.60
N ALA A 215 -23.48 -0.40 15.84
CA ALA A 215 -23.72 -1.22 17.02
C ALA A 215 -25.22 -1.51 17.17
N ARG A 216 -25.55 -2.79 17.40
CA ARG A 216 -26.85 -3.28 17.85
C ARG A 216 -26.70 -4.07 19.14
#